data_AF-A0A948KIE7-F1
#
_entry.id   AF-A0A948KIE7-F1
#
_cell.length_a   1.000
_cell.length_b   1.000
_cell.length_c   1.000
_cell.angle_alpha   90.00
_cell.angle_beta   90.00
_cell.angle_gamma   90.00
#
_symmetry.space_group_name_H-M   'P 1'
#
loop_
_entity.id
_entity.type
_entity.pdbx_description
1 polymer ?
#
loop_
_entity_poly.entity_id
_entity_poly.type
_entity_poly.pdbx_seq_one_letter_code
_entity_poly.pdbx_strand_id
1 'polypeptide(L)'
;MGKPRLLDLFCGAGGSAKGLQRAGFYVVGVDIKNQPHYCGDEFHQADALTYPLDGYDAYWASPVCKGGSIASSCRPGLKAKYPEQITPIRKRLLETGKPYIIENVKGYKHLLRNPRF
;
A
#
# COMPACT_ATOMS: atom_id res chain seq x y z
N MET A 1 -10.97 -20.36 -14.76
CA MET A 1 -10.67 -18.94 -14.52
C MET A 1 -9.56 -18.86 -13.49
N GLY A 2 -8.52 -18.05 -13.71
CA GLY A 2 -7.42 -17.88 -12.75
C GLY A 2 -7.86 -17.08 -11.52
N LYS A 3 -7.07 -17.10 -10.44
CA LYS A 3 -7.29 -16.23 -9.28
C LYS A 3 -7.17 -14.76 -9.71
N PRO A 4 -8.04 -13.84 -9.24
CA PRO A 4 -7.87 -12.41 -9.49
C PRO A 4 -6.53 -11.92 -8.91
N ARG A 5 -5.85 -11.04 -9.63
CA ARG A 5 -4.53 -10.51 -9.25
C ARG A 5 -4.68 -9.25 -8.41
N LEU A 6 -4.06 -9.21 -7.25
CA LEU A 6 -4.03 -8.04 -6.38
C LEU A 6 -2.60 -7.56 -6.18
N LEU A 7 -2.39 -6.25 -6.34
CA LEU A 7 -1.11 -5.60 -6.09
C LEU A 7 -1.09 -4.99 -4.68
N ASP A 8 -0.21 -5.48 -3.82
CA ASP A 8 0.03 -5.03 -2.44
C ASP A 8 1.23 -4.05 -2.44
N LEU A 9 0.91 -2.76 -2.45
CA LEU A 9 1.87 -1.66 -2.52
C LEU A 9 2.35 -1.27 -1.12
N PHE A 10 3.64 -1.00 -0.98
CA PHE A 10 4.30 -0.76 0.33
C PHE A 10 4.14 -1.97 1.26
N CYS A 11 4.33 -3.18 0.71
CA CYS A 11 3.86 -4.42 1.33
C CYS A 11 4.60 -4.81 2.62
N GLY A 12 5.81 -4.29 2.84
CA GLY A 12 6.69 -4.79 3.90
C GLY A 12 6.82 -6.32 3.82
N ALA A 13 6.81 -7.00 4.97
CA ALA A 13 6.85 -8.46 5.02
C ALA A 13 5.53 -9.16 4.60
N GLY A 14 4.50 -8.41 4.19
CA GLY A 14 3.22 -8.95 3.72
C GLY A 14 2.17 -9.14 4.82
N GLY A 15 2.02 -8.18 5.72
CA GLY A 15 1.00 -8.25 6.79
C GLY A 15 -0.43 -8.40 6.26
N SER A 16 -0.75 -7.71 5.17
CA SER A 16 -2.01 -7.81 4.42
C SER A 16 -2.07 -9.06 3.53
N ALA A 17 -0.93 -9.42 2.92
CA ALA A 17 -0.84 -10.44 1.88
C ALA A 17 -1.49 -11.78 2.26
N LYS A 18 -1.25 -12.28 3.48
CA LYS A 18 -1.81 -13.57 3.90
C LYS A 18 -3.33 -13.57 3.99
N GLY A 19 -3.92 -12.46 4.45
CA GLY A 19 -5.37 -12.29 4.49
C GLY A 19 -5.97 -12.23 3.09
N LEU A 20 -5.31 -11.53 2.18
CA LEU A 20 -5.73 -11.37 0.78
C LEU A 20 -5.64 -12.69 -0.01
N GLN A 21 -4.60 -13.49 0.22
CA GLN A 21 -4.52 -14.86 -0.31
C GLN A 21 -5.68 -15.74 0.16
N ARG A 22 -6.02 -15.67 1.46
CA ARG A 22 -7.15 -16.40 2.04
C ARG A 22 -8.50 -15.94 1.46
N ALA A 23 -8.59 -14.68 1.03
CA ALA A 23 -9.75 -14.14 0.32
C ALA A 23 -9.79 -14.57 -1.17
N GLY A 24 -8.81 -15.32 -1.66
CA GLY A 24 -8.81 -15.91 -3.00
C GLY A 24 -7.97 -15.18 -4.06
N PHE A 25 -7.24 -14.13 -3.69
CA PHE A 25 -6.37 -13.40 -4.61
C PHE A 25 -5.04 -14.11 -4.86
N TYR A 26 -4.44 -13.85 -6.02
CA TYR A 26 -3.00 -13.98 -6.24
C TYR A 26 -2.34 -12.65 -5.89
N VAL A 27 -1.49 -12.62 -4.87
CA VAL A 27 -0.98 -11.38 -4.27
C VAL A 27 0.45 -11.11 -4.70
N VAL A 28 0.66 -9.97 -5.34
CA VAL A 28 1.97 -9.48 -5.75
C VAL A 28 2.37 -8.32 -4.85
N GLY A 29 3.49 -8.44 -4.15
CA GLY A 29 4.02 -7.43 -3.25
C GLY A 29 5.03 -6.51 -3.92
N VAL A 30 4.95 -5.21 -3.62
CA VAL A 30 5.95 -4.21 -4.04
C VAL A 30 6.41 -3.42 -2.82
N ASP A 31 7.72 -3.42 -2.58
CA ASP A 31 8.35 -2.61 -1.53
C ASP A 31 9.71 -2.09 -1.98
N ILE A 32 10.08 -0.89 -1.52
CA ILE A 32 11.38 -0.29 -1.86
C ILE A 32 12.55 -1.04 -1.22
N LYS A 33 12.28 -1.72 -0.09
CA LYS A 33 13.26 -2.56 0.59
C LYS A 33 13.09 -4.00 0.16
N ASN A 34 14.20 -4.74 0.15
CA ASN A 34 14.12 -6.19 0.03
C ASN A 34 13.31 -6.78 1.20
N GLN A 35 12.45 -7.75 0.91
CA GLN A 35 11.58 -8.43 1.86
C GLN A 35 11.82 -9.94 1.77
N PRO A 36 12.92 -10.47 2.35
CA PRO A 36 13.34 -11.87 2.19
C PRO A 36 12.34 -12.89 2.76
N HIS A 37 11.39 -12.42 3.58
CA HIS A 37 10.34 -13.24 4.19
C HIS A 37 8.95 -12.78 3.76
N TYR A 38 8.83 -12.12 2.60
CA TYR A 38 7.53 -11.76 2.06
C TYR A 38 6.64 -12.99 1.89
N CYS A 39 5.42 -12.93 2.40
CA CYS A 39 4.53 -14.10 2.44
C CYS A 39 3.46 -14.14 1.33
N GLY A 40 3.45 -13.16 0.42
CA GLY A 40 2.60 -13.19 -0.78
C GLY A 40 3.10 -14.17 -1.84
N ASP A 41 2.48 -14.16 -3.02
CA ASP A 41 2.77 -15.12 -4.10
C ASP A 41 3.95 -14.69 -4.97
N GLU A 42 4.18 -13.38 -5.11
CA GLU A 42 5.25 -12.77 -5.90
C GLU A 42 5.74 -11.49 -5.22
N PHE A 43 7.03 -11.14 -5.37
CA PHE A 43 7.61 -9.92 -4.80
C PHE A 43 8.48 -9.18 -5.80
N HIS A 44 8.34 -7.87 -5.85
CA HIS A 44 9.23 -6.97 -6.57
C HIS A 44 9.80 -5.90 -5.64
N GLN A 45 11.13 -5.79 -5.61
CA GLN A 45 11.79 -4.69 -4.94
C GLN A 45 11.77 -3.45 -5.84
N ALA A 46 10.84 -2.53 -5.61
CA ALA A 46 10.67 -1.31 -6.40
C ALA A 46 9.95 -0.21 -5.62
N ASP A 47 9.99 1.03 -6.13
CA ASP A 47 9.19 2.12 -5.57
C ASP A 47 7.71 1.97 -5.97
N ALA A 48 6.86 1.74 -4.98
CA ALA A 48 5.41 1.63 -5.13
C ALA A 48 4.75 2.89 -5.73
N LEU A 49 5.36 4.07 -5.59
CA LEU A 49 4.86 5.31 -6.20
C LEU A 49 5.05 5.36 -7.72
N THR A 50 5.94 4.55 -8.28
CA THR A 50 6.23 4.54 -9.72
C THR A 50 6.02 3.17 -10.39
N TYR A 51 5.86 2.09 -9.61
CA TYR A 51 5.65 0.74 -10.13
C TYR A 51 4.40 0.64 -11.03
N PRO A 52 4.45 -0.02 -12.21
CA PRO A 52 3.31 -0.15 -13.12
C PRO A 52 2.08 -0.78 -12.45
N LEU A 53 0.88 -0.30 -12.82
CA LEU A 53 -0.39 -0.78 -12.25
C LEU A 53 -1.17 -1.68 -13.21
N ASP A 54 -0.69 -1.88 -14.44
CA ASP A 54 -1.40 -2.67 -15.44
C ASP A 54 -1.42 -4.16 -15.09
N GLY A 55 -2.52 -4.85 -15.43
CA GLY A 55 -2.63 -6.30 -15.24
C GLY A 55 -3.09 -6.76 -13.84
N TYR A 56 -3.62 -5.86 -13.02
CA TYR A 56 -4.19 -6.17 -11.71
C TYR A 56 -5.69 -5.84 -11.64
N ASP A 57 -6.41 -6.62 -10.84
CA ASP A 57 -7.86 -6.52 -10.68
C ASP A 57 -8.25 -5.63 -9.49
N ALA A 58 -7.38 -5.54 -8.48
CA ALA A 58 -7.56 -4.71 -7.28
C ALA A 58 -6.21 -4.33 -6.66
N TYR A 59 -6.24 -3.36 -5.74
CA TYR A 59 -5.03 -2.85 -5.08
C TYR A 59 -5.20 -2.73 -3.57
N TRP A 60 -4.13 -3.07 -2.85
CA TRP A 60 -3.95 -2.71 -1.45
C TRP A 60 -2.74 -1.76 -1.36
N ALA A 61 -2.84 -0.69 -0.58
CA ALA A 61 -1.72 0.20 -0.35
C ALA A 61 -1.57 0.53 1.14
N SER A 62 -0.34 0.41 1.65
CA SER A 62 0.02 0.76 3.03
C SER A 62 1.13 1.83 3.09
N PRO A 63 0.91 3.07 2.59
CA PRO A 63 1.97 4.08 2.44
C PRO A 63 2.63 4.46 3.76
N VAL A 64 3.88 4.94 3.71
CA VAL A 64 4.68 5.23 4.90
C VAL A 64 3.97 6.21 5.85
N CYS A 65 3.70 5.75 7.07
CA CYS A 65 2.93 6.48 8.07
C CYS A 65 3.76 7.44 8.96
N LYS A 66 5.09 7.42 8.83
CA LYS A 66 6.00 8.08 9.77
C LYS A 66 5.85 9.61 9.83
N GLY A 67 5.24 10.27 8.86
CA GLY A 67 4.94 11.71 8.96
C GLY A 67 3.70 12.03 9.82
N GLY A 68 2.80 11.06 10.03
CA GLY A 68 1.51 11.21 10.71
C GLY A 68 1.35 10.35 11.97
N SER A 69 2.39 9.64 12.38
CA SER A 69 2.41 8.89 13.64
C SER A 69 2.56 9.83 14.85
N ILE A 70 1.92 9.48 15.97
CA ILE A 70 2.05 10.17 17.26
C ILE A 70 3.52 10.24 17.70
N ALA A 71 4.29 9.18 17.45
CA ALA A 71 5.71 9.13 17.80
C ALA A 71 6.55 10.21 17.08
N SER A 72 6.08 10.68 15.92
CA SER A 72 6.73 11.71 15.13
C SER A 72 6.39 13.11 15.58
N SER A 73 5.22 13.32 16.18
CA SER A 73 4.86 14.59 16.82
C SER A 73 5.75 14.90 18.03
N CYS A 74 6.30 13.88 18.67
CA CYS A 74 7.24 14.01 19.79
C CYS A 74 8.70 14.23 19.36
N ARG A 75 9.01 14.23 18.05
CA ARG A 75 10.38 14.36 17.51
C ARG A 75 10.45 15.46 16.44
N PRO A 76 10.91 16.68 16.80
CA PRO A 76 11.03 17.80 15.86
C PRO A 76 11.82 17.41 14.59
N GLY A 77 11.32 17.81 13.41
CA GLY A 77 11.96 17.54 12.12
C GLY A 77 11.69 16.14 11.52
N LEU A 78 11.20 15.16 12.29
CA LEU A 78 10.95 13.82 11.76
C LEU A 78 9.85 13.80 10.70
N LYS A 79 8.84 14.66 10.83
CA LYS A 79 7.74 14.81 9.86
C LYS A 79 8.23 15.22 8.46
N ALA A 80 9.22 16.12 8.38
CA ALA A 80 9.77 16.58 7.10
C ALA A 80 10.54 15.47 6.35
N LYS A 81 11.05 14.47 7.08
CA LYS A 81 11.80 13.34 6.50
C LYS A 81 10.91 12.30 5.80
N TYR A 82 9.61 12.31 6.09
CA TYR A 82 8.66 11.34 5.55
C TYR A 82 7.51 12.08 4.86
N PRO A 83 7.67 12.40 3.57
CA PRO A 83 6.63 13.07 2.82
C PRO A 83 5.34 12.23 2.82
N GLU A 84 4.22 12.93 2.68
CA GLU A 84 2.89 12.34 2.62
C GLU A 84 2.74 11.54 1.30
N GLN A 85 2.41 10.26 1.39
CA GLN A 85 2.37 9.33 0.23
C GLN A 85 0.97 8.84 -0.15
N ILE A 86 -0.06 9.09 0.69
CA ILE A 86 -1.45 8.73 0.48
C ILE A 86 -2.04 9.54 -0.70
N THR A 87 -1.80 10.85 -0.77
CA THR A 87 -2.30 11.67 -1.90
C THR A 87 -1.76 11.21 -3.25
N PRO A 88 -0.43 11.08 -3.47
CA PRO A 88 0.09 10.65 -4.76
C PRO A 88 -0.35 9.23 -5.12
N ILE A 89 -0.33 8.27 -4.20
CA ILE A 89 -0.76 6.90 -4.54
C ILE A 89 -2.26 6.84 -4.87
N ARG A 90 -3.10 7.58 -4.14
CA ARG A 90 -4.53 7.64 -4.44
C ARG A 90 -4.79 8.16 -5.85
N LYS A 91 -4.07 9.19 -6.29
CA LYS A 91 -4.23 9.73 -7.64
C LYS A 91 -4.03 8.63 -8.69
N ARG A 92 -2.93 7.88 -8.57
CA ARG A 92 -2.63 6.76 -9.46
C ARG A 92 -3.69 5.66 -9.42
N LEU A 93 -4.14 5.28 -8.22
CA LEU A 93 -5.15 4.24 -8.05
C LEU A 93 -6.51 4.65 -8.62
N LEU A 94 -6.91 5.92 -8.48
CA LEU A 94 -8.13 6.44 -9.10
C LEU A 94 -8.10 6.35 -10.63
N GLU A 95 -6.94 6.62 -11.25
CA GLU A 95 -6.76 6.57 -12.71
C GLU A 95 -6.97 5.14 -13.28
N THR A 96 -6.79 4.10 -12.47
CA THR A 96 -7.03 2.70 -12.89
C THR A 96 -8.51 2.34 -13.07
N GLY A 97 -9.42 3.08 -12.43
CA GLY A 97 -10.86 2.73 -12.38
C GLY A 97 -11.18 1.41 -11.67
N LYS A 98 -10.22 0.79 -10.97
CA LYS A 98 -10.38 -0.48 -10.28
C LYS A 98 -10.57 -0.30 -8.76
N PRO A 99 -11.10 -1.31 -8.06
CA PRO A 99 -11.19 -1.30 -6.60
C PRO A 99 -9.83 -1.17 -5.92
N TYR A 100 -9.76 -0.37 -4.86
CA TYR A 100 -8.56 -0.26 -4.04
C TYR A 100 -8.86 0.03 -2.56
N ILE A 101 -7.92 -0.34 -1.69
CA ILE A 101 -7.90 0.01 -0.26
C ILE A 101 -6.60 0.76 0.04
N ILE A 102 -6.69 1.84 0.83
CA ILE A 102 -5.53 2.51 1.41
C ILE A 102 -5.66 2.51 2.94
N GLU A 103 -4.72 1.87 3.63
CA GLU A 103 -4.66 1.85 5.09
C GLU A 103 -3.63 2.86 5.60
N ASN A 104 -3.94 3.51 6.73
CA ASN A 104 -2.96 4.32 7.45
C ASN A 104 -3.39 4.63 8.89
N VAL A 105 -2.46 5.21 9.66
CA VAL A 105 -2.68 5.64 11.04
C VAL A 105 -3.70 6.79 11.15
N LYS A 106 -4.34 6.91 12.32
CA LYS A 106 -5.36 7.94 12.62
C LYS A 106 -4.90 9.38 12.34
N GLY A 107 -3.61 9.70 12.47
CA GLY A 107 -3.08 11.03 12.18
C GLY A 107 -3.29 11.48 10.73
N TYR A 108 -3.48 10.53 9.81
CA TYR A 108 -3.82 10.79 8.41
C TYR A 108 -5.31 10.62 8.08
N LYS A 109 -6.19 10.51 9.07
CA LYS A 109 -7.64 10.30 8.85
C LYS A 109 -8.25 11.30 7.85
N HIS A 110 -7.82 12.56 7.87
CA HIS A 110 -8.31 13.61 6.97
C HIS A 110 -7.96 13.35 5.48
N LEU A 111 -6.97 12.49 5.21
CA LEU A 111 -6.62 12.05 3.87
C LEU A 111 -7.26 10.71 3.51
N LEU A 112 -7.80 9.95 4.47
CA LEU A 112 -8.44 8.66 4.21
C LEU A 112 -9.89 8.87 3.81
N ARG A 113 -10.42 7.94 3.01
CA ARG A 113 -11.81 7.92 2.57
C ARG A 113 -12.47 6.64 3.04
N ASN A 114 -13.72 6.72 3.47
CA ASN A 114 -14.50 5.52 3.73
C ASN A 114 -14.70 4.76 2.41
N PRO A 115 -14.76 3.41 2.46
CA PRO A 115 -15.14 2.61 1.31
C PRO A 115 -16.47 3.12 0.76
N ARG A 116 -16.53 3.38 -0.55
CA ARG A 116 -17.79 3.61 -1.26
C ARG A 116 -18.16 2.28 -1.88
N PHE A 117 -19.21 1.66 -1.34
CA PHE A 117 -19.83 0.46 -1.91
C PHE A 117 -20.82 0.87 -3.00
#